data_AF-A0A7X9P7P0-F1
#
_entry.id   AF-A0A7X9P7P0-F1
#
_cell.length_a   1.000
_cell.length_b   1.000
_cell.length_c   1.000
_cell.angle_alpha   90.00
_cell.angle_beta   90.00
_cell.angle_gamma   90.00
#
_symmetry.space_group_name_H-M   'P 1'
#
loop_
_entity.id
_entity.type
_entity.pdbx_description
1 polymer ?
#
loop_
_entity_poly.entity_id
_entity_poly.type
_entity_poly.pdbx_seq_one_letter_code
_entity_poly.pdbx_strand_id
1 'polypeptide(L)'
;MPVAPRCPGCGAQLSAPSPAGRSRCEFCGTEVAVPQYGPPVAYPPARPAPAPPPGMLQAPPSLPSSPLFGRRRRVKPGMIALILAGVLAFGGALAYFIWYMCWSRVDGAVTHRSGVMGDWTVSFDGCRSGDAFGSGFFGADFVSESPRVHLQLQGSGSRDAVLLVAGPGRSEDEALELRQKDCAVFDVLVEAGGAEVNGVDSVQGRLKVDCPTPGGGRLQADLAFRACH
;
A
#
# COMPACT_ATOMS: atom_id res chain seq x y z
N MET A 1 16.94 12.38 -0.30
CA MET A 1 16.80 12.27 -1.76
C MET A 1 15.66 13.20 -2.17
N PRO A 2 15.76 13.98 -3.25
CA PRO A 2 14.66 14.83 -3.70
C PRO A 2 13.45 13.96 -4.07
N VAL A 3 12.27 14.27 -3.53
CA VAL A 3 11.02 13.57 -3.81
C VAL A 3 10.61 13.90 -5.25
N ALA A 4 10.38 12.88 -6.08
CA ALA A 4 9.95 13.06 -7.46
C ALA A 4 8.54 13.71 -7.51
N PRO A 5 8.31 14.73 -8.34
CA PRO A 5 7.01 15.39 -8.44
C PRO A 5 5.93 14.43 -8.96
N ARG A 6 4.72 14.50 -8.40
CA ARG A 6 3.53 13.74 -8.84
C ARG A 6 2.77 14.50 -9.93
N CYS A 7 2.17 13.78 -10.86
CA CYS A 7 1.33 14.33 -11.93
C CYS A 7 0.03 14.92 -11.36
N PRO A 8 -0.34 16.18 -11.65
CA PRO A 8 -1.57 16.77 -11.14
C PRO A 8 -2.84 16.17 -11.75
N GLY A 9 -2.74 15.46 -12.89
CA GLY A 9 -3.89 14.85 -13.55
C GLY A 9 -4.31 13.50 -12.94
N CYS A 10 -3.36 12.65 -12.55
CA CYS A 10 -3.65 11.28 -12.08
C CYS A 10 -2.89 10.86 -10.81
N GLY A 11 -2.01 11.70 -10.26
CA GLY A 11 -1.22 11.39 -9.06
C GLY A 11 0.01 10.50 -9.29
N ALA A 12 0.19 9.93 -10.48
CA ALA A 12 1.36 9.08 -10.79
C ALA A 12 2.68 9.85 -10.71
N GLN A 13 3.77 9.15 -10.40
CA GLN A 13 5.13 9.71 -10.40
C GLN A 13 5.55 10.12 -11.82
N LEU A 14 6.15 11.31 -11.97
CA LEU A 14 6.66 11.77 -13.27
C LEU A 14 8.05 11.19 -13.54
N SER A 15 8.27 10.70 -14.76
CA SER A 15 9.59 10.32 -15.27
C SER A 15 10.55 11.52 -15.26
N ALA A 16 11.85 11.24 -15.22
CA ALA A 16 12.89 12.27 -15.16
C ALA A 16 12.67 13.38 -16.22
N PRO A 17 12.84 14.67 -15.86
CA PRO A 17 12.52 15.77 -16.75
C PRO A 17 13.33 15.71 -18.04
N SER A 18 12.66 15.98 -19.17
CA SER A 18 13.35 16.12 -20.46
C SER A 18 14.24 17.39 -20.46
N PRO A 19 15.24 17.49 -21.35
CA PRO A 19 16.10 18.68 -21.47
C PRO A 19 15.31 19.98 -21.68
N ALA A 20 14.08 19.89 -22.19
CA ALA A 20 13.18 21.00 -22.43
C ALA A 20 12.42 21.49 -21.18
N GLY A 21 12.67 20.93 -19.99
CA GLY A 21 11.97 21.32 -18.75
C GLY A 21 10.50 20.90 -18.70
N ARG A 22 10.12 19.93 -19.54
CA ARG A 22 8.78 19.34 -19.56
C ARG A 22 8.86 17.85 -19.25
N SER A 23 7.94 17.40 -18.41
CA SER A 23 7.72 15.97 -18.14
C SER A 23 6.33 15.61 -18.62
N ARG A 24 6.21 14.52 -19.39
CA ARG A 24 4.92 13.96 -19.79
C ARG A 24 4.62 12.77 -18.88
N CYS A 25 3.43 12.74 -18.30
CA CYS A 25 2.99 11.58 -17.53
C CYS A 25 2.72 10.41 -18.47
N GLU A 26 3.36 9.26 -18.24
CA GLU A 26 3.17 8.07 -19.07
C GLU A 26 1.75 7.49 -18.95
N PHE A 27 1.11 7.66 -17.79
CA PHE A 27 -0.23 7.12 -17.53
C PHE A 27 -1.34 7.95 -18.18
N CYS A 28 -1.37 9.27 -17.97
CA CYS A 28 -2.46 10.12 -18.44
C CYS A 28 -2.10 11.06 -19.59
N GLY A 29 -0.84 11.08 -20.04
CA GLY A 29 -0.36 11.92 -21.14
C GLY A 29 -0.26 13.41 -20.83
N THR A 30 -0.57 13.85 -19.61
CA THR A 30 -0.52 15.27 -19.20
C THR A 30 0.93 15.77 -19.20
N GLU A 31 1.19 16.88 -19.90
CA GLU A 31 2.47 17.58 -19.86
C GLU A 31 2.50 18.56 -18.69
N VAL A 32 3.53 18.47 -17.87
CA VAL A 32 3.76 19.37 -16.73
C VAL A 32 5.07 20.11 -16.96
N ALA A 33 5.03 21.43 -16.84
CA ALA A 33 6.24 22.24 -16.78
C ALA A 33 6.92 21.99 -15.43
N VAL A 34 8.07 21.34 -15.45
CA VAL A 34 8.87 21.15 -14.23
C VAL A 34 9.76 22.38 -14.12
N PRO A 35 9.70 23.16 -13.03
CA PRO A 35 10.64 24.25 -12.83
C PRO A 35 12.05 23.67 -12.94
N GLN A 36 12.83 24.15 -13.91
CA GLN A 36 14.24 23.81 -13.99
C GLN A 36 14.87 24.31 -12.69
N TYR A 37 15.08 23.40 -11.75
CA TYR A 37 16.05 23.61 -10.71
C TYR A 37 17.35 23.88 -11.47
N GLY A 38 17.86 25.10 -11.33
CA GLY A 38 19.10 25.50 -11.98
C GLY A 38 20.23 24.51 -11.68
N PRO A 39 21.38 24.64 -12.35
CA PRO A 39 22.53 23.81 -12.05
C PRO A 39 22.74 23.76 -10.54
N PRO A 40 23.04 22.58 -9.95
CA PRO A 40 23.18 22.43 -8.52
C PRO A 40 24.08 23.55 -8.04
N VAL A 41 23.50 24.49 -7.28
CA VAL A 41 24.28 25.60 -6.73
C VAL A 41 25.34 24.91 -5.89
N ALA A 42 26.59 24.99 -6.34
CA ALA A 42 27.71 24.45 -5.60
C ALA A 42 27.67 25.16 -4.25
N TYR A 43 27.17 24.47 -3.23
CA TYR A 43 27.20 25.01 -1.89
C TYR A 43 28.66 25.31 -1.62
N PRO A 44 29.02 26.57 -1.31
CA PRO A 44 30.38 26.88 -0.92
C PRO A 44 30.73 25.91 0.22
N PRO A 45 31.96 25.36 0.22
CA PRO A 45 32.37 24.40 1.25
C PRO A 45 31.98 24.96 2.61
N ALA A 46 31.22 24.17 3.38
CA ALA A 46 30.70 24.58 4.67
C ALA A 46 31.86 25.21 5.45
N ARG A 47 31.74 26.51 5.75
CA ARG A 47 32.72 27.19 6.59
C ARG A 47 32.87 26.34 7.85
N PRO A 48 34.10 26.02 8.29
CA PRO A 48 34.31 25.33 9.55
C PRO A 48 33.49 26.02 10.63
N ALA A 49 32.67 25.25 11.34
CA ALA A 49 31.93 25.79 12.47
C ALA A 49 32.93 26.51 13.39
N PRO A 50 32.72 27.78 13.74
CA PRO A 50 33.61 28.47 14.65
C PRO A 50 33.73 27.65 15.93
N ALA A 51 34.96 27.46 16.41
CA ALA A 51 35.20 26.76 17.65
C ALA A 51 34.34 27.37 18.76
N PRO A 52 33.63 26.56 19.56
CA PRO A 52 32.82 27.08 20.65
C PRO A 52 33.71 27.94 21.57
N PRO A 53 33.26 29.13 21.96
CA PRO A 53 34.05 30.01 22.81
C PRO A 53 34.40 29.28 24.13
N PRO A 54 35.67 29.33 24.58
CA PRO A 54 36.07 28.71 25.83
C PRO A 54 35.35 29.40 26.99
N GLY A 55 34.52 28.64 27.73
CA GLY A 55 33.95 29.11 29.01
C GLY A 55 32.43 28.94 29.20
N MET A 56 31.67 28.43 28.24
CA MET A 56 30.23 28.16 28.45
C MET A 56 29.92 26.70 28.78
N LEU A 57 30.45 26.22 29.91
CA LEU A 57 29.79 25.14 30.64
C LEU A 57 28.56 25.77 31.31
N GLN A 58 27.45 25.86 30.59
CA GLN A 58 26.17 26.19 31.21
C GLN A 58 25.85 25.08 32.21
N ALA A 59 25.79 25.44 33.49
CA ALA A 59 25.25 24.56 34.51
C ALA A 59 23.87 24.08 34.04
N PRO A 60 23.58 22.76 34.12
CA PRO A 60 22.30 22.24 33.70
C PRO A 60 21.20 23.01 34.42
N PRO A 61 20.12 23.43 33.73
CA PRO A 61 19.02 24.13 34.36
C PRO A 61 18.52 23.28 35.52
N SER A 62 18.59 23.85 36.73
CA SER A 62 18.05 23.23 37.92
C SER A 62 16.55 23.03 37.71
N LEU A 63 16.16 21.78 37.48
CA LEU A 63 14.76 21.41 37.34
C LEU A 63 14.02 21.86 38.61
N PRO A 64 12.89 22.58 38.49
CA PRO A 64 12.08 22.96 39.64
C PRO A 64 11.68 21.69 40.40
N SER A 65 12.17 21.58 41.63
CA SER A 65 11.86 20.52 42.58
C SER A 65 10.37 20.58 42.89
N SER A 66 9.58 19.87 42.10
CA SER A 66 8.14 19.82 42.23
C SER A 66 7.76 19.18 43.57
N PRO A 67 7.11 19.91 44.50
CA PRO A 67 6.68 19.36 45.77
C PRO A 67 5.36 18.59 45.57
N LEU A 68 5.39 17.50 44.80
CA LEU A 68 4.19 16.69 44.53
C LEU A 68 4.11 15.39 45.36
N PHE A 69 5.09 15.12 46.21
CA PHE A 69 5.09 13.94 47.10
C PHE A 69 4.63 14.28 48.53
N GLY A 70 3.47 14.92 48.69
CA GLY A 70 3.04 15.44 49.99
C GLY A 70 1.69 14.95 50.53
N ARG A 71 0.93 14.13 49.80
CA ARG A 71 -0.36 13.64 50.30
C ARG A 71 -0.67 12.26 49.74
N ARG A 72 -0.25 11.20 50.46
CA ARG A 72 -0.73 9.83 50.24
C ARG A 72 -2.24 9.79 50.52
N ARG A 73 -3.07 10.17 49.54
CA ARG A 73 -4.50 9.81 49.57
C ARG A 73 -4.54 8.29 49.59
N ARG A 74 -5.10 7.71 50.65
CA ARG A 74 -5.39 6.28 50.72
C ARG A 74 -6.41 5.96 49.64
N VAL A 75 -5.93 5.56 48.46
CA VAL A 75 -6.78 5.03 47.40
C VAL A 75 -7.37 3.73 47.92
N LYS A 76 -8.69 3.61 47.90
CA LYS A 76 -9.37 2.38 48.32
C LYS A 76 -8.95 1.27 47.34
N PRO A 77 -8.59 0.06 47.80
CA PRO A 77 -8.11 -1.02 46.94
C PRO A 77 -9.10 -1.37 45.80
N GLY A 78 -10.41 -1.22 46.02
CA GLY A 78 -11.42 -1.40 44.98
C GLY A 78 -11.30 -0.43 43.79
N MET A 79 -10.77 0.78 44.00
CA MET A 79 -10.56 1.74 42.91
C MET A 79 -9.41 1.31 42.00
N ILE A 80 -8.36 0.70 42.56
CA ILE A 80 -7.23 0.18 41.78
C ILE A 80 -7.68 -1.00 40.91
N ALA A 81 -8.48 -1.91 41.47
CA ALA A 81 -9.04 -3.04 40.72
C ALA A 81 -9.92 -2.58 39.54
N LEU A 82 -10.76 -1.56 39.75
CA LEU A 82 -11.59 -0.98 38.68
C LEU A 82 -10.76 -0.33 37.57
N ILE A 83 -9.70 0.41 37.94
CA ILE A 83 -8.79 1.02 36.96
C ILE A 83 -8.08 -0.07 36.16
N LEU A 84 -7.54 -1.09 36.81
CA LEU A 84 -6.88 -2.21 36.13
C LEU A 84 -7.82 -2.96 35.19
N ALA A 85 -9.05 -3.25 35.64
CA ALA A 85 -10.06 -3.89 34.80
C ALA A 85 -10.39 -3.02 33.57
N GLY A 86 -10.53 -1.70 33.75
CA GLY A 86 -10.75 -0.75 32.66
C GLY A 86 -9.59 -0.71 31.67
N VAL A 87 -8.34 -0.66 32.14
CA VAL A 87 -7.14 -0.65 31.29
C VAL A 87 -7.01 -1.96 30.52
N LEU A 88 -7.27 -3.11 31.14
CA LEU A 88 -7.22 -4.41 30.47
C LEU A 88 -8.32 -4.55 29.41
N ALA A 89 -9.55 -4.14 29.73
CA ALA A 89 -10.65 -4.19 28.78
C ALA A 89 -10.40 -3.26 27.58
N PHE A 90 -9.99 -2.03 27.85
CA PHE A 90 -9.72 -1.06 26.78
C PHE A 90 -8.47 -1.43 25.97
N GLY A 91 -7.39 -1.83 26.64
CA GLY A 91 -6.16 -2.28 25.99
C GLY A 91 -6.39 -3.52 25.12
N GLY A 92 -7.18 -4.48 25.59
CA GLY A 92 -7.57 -5.65 24.82
C GLY A 92 -8.40 -5.31 23.59
N ALA A 93 -9.41 -4.43 23.74
CA ALA A 93 -10.25 -3.98 22.63
C ALA A 93 -9.43 -3.21 21.58
N LEU A 94 -8.52 -2.34 22.01
CA LEU A 94 -7.65 -1.57 21.12
C LEU A 94 -6.67 -2.49 20.36
N ALA A 95 -6.04 -3.44 21.06
CA ALA A 95 -5.13 -4.39 20.42
C ALA A 95 -5.85 -5.26 19.38
N TYR A 96 -7.06 -5.73 19.70
CA TYR A 96 -7.90 -6.47 18.75
C TYR A 96 -8.30 -5.62 17.54
N PHE A 97 -8.65 -4.34 17.76
CA PHE A 97 -9.01 -3.43 16.68
C PHE A 97 -7.81 -3.17 15.73
N ILE A 98 -6.62 -2.91 16.28
CA ILE A 98 -5.40 -2.73 15.48
C ILE A 98 -5.09 -4.00 14.69
N TRP A 99 -5.17 -5.16 15.33
CA TRP A 99 -4.97 -6.45 14.68
C TRP A 99 -5.92 -6.65 13.49
N TYR A 100 -7.21 -6.36 13.69
CA TYR A 100 -8.23 -6.53 12.66
C TYR A 100 -8.06 -5.56 11.48
N MET A 101 -7.59 -4.33 11.74
CA MET A 101 -7.38 -3.31 10.71
C MET A 101 -6.07 -3.50 9.93
N CYS A 102 -5.06 -4.12 10.53
CA CYS A 102 -3.75 -4.33 9.89
C CYS A 102 -3.68 -5.62 9.05
N TRP A 103 -4.72 -6.45 9.06
CA TRP A 103 -4.74 -7.69 8.31
C TRP A 103 -5.34 -7.48 6.93
N SER A 104 -4.57 -7.79 5.90
CA SER A 104 -5.09 -7.85 4.54
C SER A 104 -6.18 -8.90 4.48
N ARG A 105 -7.29 -8.57 3.83
CA ARG A 105 -8.44 -9.46 3.75
C ARG A 105 -8.91 -9.54 2.32
N VAL A 106 -9.12 -10.77 1.87
CA VAL A 106 -9.70 -11.08 0.56
C VAL A 106 -10.86 -12.03 0.80
N ASP A 107 -12.08 -11.55 0.53
CA ASP A 107 -13.29 -12.35 0.59
C ASP A 107 -13.68 -12.73 -0.85
N GLY A 108 -14.10 -13.99 -1.06
CA GLY A 108 -14.54 -14.48 -2.37
C GLY A 108 -13.66 -15.61 -2.93
N ALA A 109 -13.83 -15.91 -4.21
CA ALA A 109 -13.09 -16.97 -4.88
C ALA A 109 -12.86 -16.69 -6.37
N VAL A 110 -11.84 -17.35 -6.91
CA VAL A 110 -11.56 -17.42 -8.34
C VAL A 110 -11.72 -18.86 -8.79
N THR A 111 -12.47 -19.05 -9.86
CA THR A 111 -12.75 -20.34 -10.47
C THR A 111 -12.33 -20.31 -11.92
N HIS A 112 -11.58 -21.31 -12.34
CA HIS A 112 -11.33 -21.57 -13.75
C HIS A 112 -11.93 -22.92 -14.13
N ARG A 113 -12.60 -22.98 -15.28
CA ARG A 113 -13.19 -24.22 -15.82
C ARG A 113 -12.76 -24.44 -17.25
N SER A 114 -12.39 -25.67 -17.56
CA SER A 114 -11.99 -26.19 -18.88
C SER A 114 -10.72 -25.54 -19.44
N GLY A 115 -10.21 -26.04 -20.56
CA GLY A 115 -9.06 -25.47 -21.26
C GLY A 115 -7.68 -25.84 -20.68
N VAL A 116 -6.66 -25.11 -21.09
CA VAL A 116 -5.24 -25.47 -20.88
C VAL A 116 -4.72 -25.31 -19.44
N MET A 117 -5.48 -24.65 -18.56
CA MET A 117 -5.13 -24.48 -17.14
C MET A 117 -5.88 -25.47 -16.22
N GLY A 118 -6.72 -26.34 -16.78
CA GLY A 118 -7.53 -27.29 -16.02
C GLY A 118 -8.62 -26.62 -15.17
N ASP A 119 -9.29 -27.44 -14.35
CA ASP A 119 -10.34 -26.98 -13.44
C ASP A 119 -9.75 -26.69 -12.06
N TRP A 120 -10.00 -25.50 -11.53
CA TRP A 120 -9.58 -25.15 -10.18
C TRP A 120 -10.47 -24.07 -9.58
N THR A 121 -10.48 -24.02 -8.24
CA THR A 121 -11.13 -22.98 -7.46
C THR A 121 -10.23 -22.63 -6.30
N VAL A 122 -10.03 -21.34 -6.06
CA VAL A 122 -9.11 -20.85 -5.04
C VAL A 122 -9.68 -19.63 -4.34
N SER A 123 -9.47 -19.57 -3.03
CA SER A 123 -9.63 -18.37 -2.20
C SER A 123 -8.24 -17.87 -1.83
N PHE A 124 -8.11 -16.57 -1.61
CA PHE A 124 -6.83 -15.96 -1.22
C PHE A 124 -6.89 -15.57 0.26
N ASP A 125 -5.86 -15.92 1.01
CA ASP A 125 -5.77 -15.58 2.44
C ASP A 125 -5.19 -14.17 2.66
N GLY A 126 -4.70 -13.53 1.61
CA GLY A 126 -4.13 -12.19 1.66
C GLY A 126 -3.91 -11.59 0.28
N CYS A 127 -3.54 -10.32 0.28
CA CYS A 127 -3.19 -9.56 -0.92
C CYS A 127 -2.08 -8.56 -0.59
N ARG A 128 -1.36 -8.13 -1.64
CA ARG A 128 -0.30 -7.12 -1.55
C ARG A 128 -0.63 -5.93 -2.45
N SER A 129 -0.17 -4.75 -2.06
CA SER A 129 -0.27 -3.57 -2.91
C SER A 129 0.71 -3.69 -4.09
N GLY A 130 0.28 -3.33 -5.29
CA GLY A 130 1.16 -3.28 -6.47
C GLY A 130 2.31 -2.28 -6.32
N ASP A 131 2.17 -1.30 -5.42
CA ASP A 131 3.17 -0.30 -5.10
C ASP A 131 4.36 -0.91 -4.31
N ALA A 132 4.17 -2.08 -3.70
CA ALA A 132 5.23 -2.81 -2.99
C ALA A 132 6.28 -3.46 -3.92
N PHE A 133 6.01 -3.52 -5.23
CA PHE A 133 6.88 -4.19 -6.20
C PHE A 133 7.92 -3.22 -6.76
N GLY A 134 9.12 -3.73 -7.12
CA GLY A 134 10.23 -2.87 -7.57
C GLY A 134 9.94 -2.04 -8.82
N SER A 135 8.98 -2.44 -9.66
CA SER A 135 8.49 -1.67 -10.80
C SER A 135 7.33 -0.73 -10.45
N GLY A 136 6.64 -0.95 -9.32
CA GLY A 136 5.49 -0.20 -8.83
C GLY A 136 4.29 -0.22 -9.80
N PHE A 137 3.13 -0.65 -9.34
CA PHE A 137 1.88 -0.43 -10.09
C PHE A 137 0.71 -0.14 -9.17
N PHE A 138 -0.24 0.66 -9.64
CA PHE A 138 -1.48 0.86 -8.90
C PHE A 138 -2.38 -0.35 -9.11
N GLY A 139 -2.60 -1.16 -8.08
CA GLY A 139 -3.28 -2.43 -8.22
C GLY A 139 -3.11 -3.33 -7.00
N ALA A 140 -3.60 -4.57 -7.12
CA ALA A 140 -3.52 -5.59 -6.07
C ALA A 140 -2.94 -6.89 -6.63
N ASP A 141 -2.11 -7.55 -5.82
CA ASP A 141 -1.48 -8.83 -6.13
C ASP A 141 -1.99 -9.89 -5.16
N PHE A 142 -2.43 -11.03 -5.69
CA PHE A 142 -3.06 -12.12 -4.95
C PHE A 142 -2.28 -13.42 -5.19
N VAL A 143 -1.83 -14.05 -4.11
CA VAL A 143 -1.08 -15.31 -4.16
C VAL A 143 -1.76 -16.33 -3.27
N SER A 144 -2.01 -17.52 -3.82
CA SER A 144 -2.40 -18.70 -3.07
C SER A 144 -1.28 -19.73 -3.15
N GLU A 145 -1.04 -20.48 -2.08
CA GLU A 145 -0.05 -21.56 -2.04
C GLU A 145 -0.62 -22.93 -2.47
N SER A 146 -1.93 -23.15 -2.24
CA SER A 146 -2.57 -24.45 -2.46
C SER A 146 -4.01 -24.30 -2.98
N PRO A 147 -4.24 -24.41 -4.30
CA PRO A 147 -3.22 -24.56 -5.35
C PRO A 147 -2.40 -23.27 -5.53
N ARG A 148 -1.17 -23.40 -6.05
CA ARG A 148 -0.33 -22.24 -6.36
C ARG A 148 -0.93 -21.45 -7.51
N VAL A 149 -1.60 -20.34 -7.21
CA VAL A 149 -2.23 -19.45 -8.18
C VAL A 149 -1.76 -18.04 -7.90
N HIS A 150 -1.39 -17.33 -8.96
CA HIS A 150 -1.03 -15.93 -8.90
C HIS A 150 -1.97 -15.12 -9.78
N LEU A 151 -2.55 -14.07 -9.19
CA LEU A 151 -3.47 -13.17 -9.86
C LEU A 151 -3.03 -11.75 -9.58
N GLN A 152 -2.76 -10.99 -10.64
CA GLN A 152 -2.31 -9.62 -10.53
C GLN A 152 -3.28 -8.70 -11.25
N LEU A 153 -3.83 -7.75 -10.51
CA LEU A 153 -4.77 -6.76 -10.99
C LEU A 153 -4.06 -5.42 -11.09
N GLN A 154 -3.82 -4.94 -12.31
CA GLN A 154 -3.18 -3.65 -12.57
C GLN A 154 -4.23 -2.64 -13.04
N GLY A 155 -4.14 -1.39 -12.58
CA GLY A 155 -5.01 -0.28 -12.98
C GLY A 155 -6.17 0.00 -12.01
N SER A 156 -6.83 1.14 -12.23
CA SER A 156 -8.05 1.55 -11.51
C SER A 156 -9.21 1.64 -12.50
N GLY A 157 -10.34 1.03 -12.15
CA GLY A 157 -11.53 1.04 -12.98
C GLY A 157 -11.46 0.09 -14.20
N SER A 158 -12.62 -0.32 -14.70
CA SER A 158 -12.71 -1.36 -15.73
C SER A 158 -12.03 -1.06 -17.06
N ARG A 159 -11.84 0.21 -17.44
CA ARG A 159 -11.32 0.57 -18.78
C ARG A 159 -9.81 0.36 -18.91
N ASP A 160 -9.08 0.68 -17.85
CA ASP A 160 -7.61 0.65 -17.84
C ASP A 160 -7.08 -0.57 -17.09
N ALA A 161 -7.97 -1.38 -16.50
CA ALA A 161 -7.59 -2.54 -15.73
C ALA A 161 -7.16 -3.72 -16.61
N VAL A 162 -6.06 -4.35 -16.20
CA VAL A 162 -5.50 -5.58 -16.79
C VAL A 162 -5.42 -6.63 -15.69
N LEU A 163 -5.95 -7.82 -15.98
CA LEU A 163 -5.90 -8.95 -15.07
C LEU A 163 -4.93 -9.99 -15.61
N LEU A 164 -3.84 -10.23 -14.90
CA LEU A 164 -2.87 -11.29 -15.21
C LEU A 164 -3.17 -12.50 -14.33
N VAL A 165 -3.23 -13.69 -14.92
CA VAL A 165 -3.58 -14.93 -14.21
C VAL A 165 -2.61 -16.05 -14.55
N ALA A 166 -1.83 -16.50 -13.56
CA ALA A 166 -1.03 -17.72 -13.65
C ALA A 166 -1.71 -18.82 -12.81
N GLY A 167 -2.27 -19.82 -13.51
CA GLY A 167 -2.91 -20.98 -12.91
C GLY A 167 -1.93 -21.98 -12.27
N PRO A 168 -2.44 -23.07 -11.68
CA PRO A 168 -1.62 -24.06 -10.99
C PRO A 168 -0.49 -24.62 -11.85
N GLY A 169 0.75 -24.53 -11.35
CA GLY A 169 1.95 -25.05 -12.01
C GLY A 169 2.54 -24.16 -13.10
N ARG A 170 2.02 -22.95 -13.31
CA ARG A 170 2.55 -21.98 -14.28
C ARG A 170 3.38 -20.89 -13.59
N SER A 171 4.31 -20.29 -14.34
CA SER A 171 5.05 -19.10 -13.88
C SER A 171 4.30 -17.81 -14.20
N GLU A 172 4.72 -16.71 -13.58
CA GLU A 172 4.16 -15.37 -13.83
C GLU A 172 4.43 -14.90 -15.27
N ASP A 173 5.54 -15.34 -15.87
CA ASP A 173 5.87 -15.08 -17.28
C ASP A 173 4.90 -15.76 -18.27
N GLU A 174 4.17 -16.78 -17.80
CA GLU A 174 3.14 -17.50 -18.55
C GLU A 174 1.72 -17.02 -18.19
N ALA A 175 1.60 -15.92 -17.45
CA ALA A 175 0.32 -15.40 -17.02
C ALA A 175 -0.55 -15.03 -18.23
N LEU A 176 -1.81 -15.41 -18.15
CA LEU A 176 -2.82 -15.01 -19.12
C LEU A 176 -3.24 -13.56 -18.85
N GLU A 177 -3.08 -12.71 -19.86
CA GLU A 177 -3.58 -11.34 -19.84
C GLU A 177 -5.05 -11.28 -20.27
N LEU A 178 -5.92 -10.78 -19.40
CA LEU A 178 -7.34 -10.55 -19.65
C LEU A 178 -7.66 -9.06 -19.53
N ARG A 179 -8.34 -8.52 -20.54
CA ARG A 179 -8.80 -7.13 -20.56
C ARG A 179 -10.33 -7.08 -20.64
N GLN A 180 -10.90 -5.91 -20.36
CA GLN A 180 -12.35 -5.69 -20.43
C GLN A 180 -12.99 -6.19 -21.74
N LYS A 181 -12.33 -5.96 -22.88
CA LYS A 181 -12.85 -6.34 -24.20
C LYS A 181 -13.00 -7.85 -24.40
N ASP A 182 -12.28 -8.65 -23.60
CA ASP A 182 -12.22 -10.10 -23.73
C ASP A 182 -13.27 -10.78 -22.85
N CYS A 183 -14.00 -10.03 -22.01
CA CYS A 183 -14.83 -10.56 -20.95
C CYS A 183 -16.30 -10.18 -21.11
N ALA A 184 -17.20 -11.07 -20.67
CA ALA A 184 -18.63 -10.79 -20.59
C ALA A 184 -18.95 -9.87 -19.40
N VAL A 185 -18.23 -10.06 -18.29
CA VAL A 185 -18.27 -9.19 -17.11
C VAL A 185 -16.84 -8.80 -16.78
N PHE A 186 -16.60 -7.51 -16.59
CA PHE A 186 -15.32 -6.97 -16.14
C PHE A 186 -15.57 -5.72 -15.29
N ASP A 187 -16.07 -5.94 -14.07
CA ASP A 187 -16.29 -4.89 -13.07
C ASP A 187 -15.11 -4.89 -12.11
N VAL A 188 -14.25 -3.88 -12.27
CA VAL A 188 -13.02 -3.70 -11.50
C VAL A 188 -13.08 -2.35 -10.83
N LEU A 189 -12.87 -2.33 -9.52
CA LEU A 189 -12.66 -1.12 -8.76
C LEU A 189 -11.46 -1.33 -7.85
N VAL A 190 -10.44 -0.49 -8.02
CA VAL A 190 -9.27 -0.41 -7.13
C VAL A 190 -9.14 1.03 -6.67
N GLU A 191 -9.10 1.21 -5.35
CA GLU A 191 -9.04 2.50 -4.69
C GLU A 191 -7.89 2.49 -3.67
N ALA A 192 -7.38 3.68 -3.35
CA ALA A 192 -6.46 3.83 -2.22
C ALA A 192 -7.21 3.55 -0.91
N GLY A 193 -6.62 2.74 -0.04
CA GLY A 193 -7.16 2.40 1.29
C GLY A 193 -6.92 3.50 2.34
N GLY A 194 -6.12 4.53 2.01
CA GLY A 194 -5.86 5.68 2.88
C GLY A 194 -4.84 5.43 4.00
N ALA A 195 -4.33 4.22 4.14
CA ALA A 195 -3.18 3.90 5.00
C ALA A 195 -1.91 3.75 4.16
N GLU A 196 -0.77 4.16 4.72
CA GLU A 196 0.56 3.98 4.16
C GLU A 196 1.40 3.19 5.16
N VAL A 197 2.05 2.11 4.71
CA VAL A 197 2.91 1.27 5.56
C VAL A 197 4.27 1.15 4.87
N ASN A 198 5.33 1.64 5.52
CA ASN A 198 6.69 1.65 4.97
C ASN A 198 6.81 2.33 3.59
N GLY A 199 6.02 3.36 3.32
CA GLY A 199 6.04 4.05 2.02
C GLY A 199 5.18 3.38 0.94
N VAL A 200 4.47 2.31 1.27
CA VAL A 200 3.57 1.61 0.35
C VAL A 200 2.13 2.01 0.65
N ASP A 201 1.48 2.60 -0.35
CA ASP A 201 0.07 2.96 -0.29
C ASP A 201 -0.81 1.69 -0.25
N SER A 202 -1.70 1.62 0.73
CA SER A 202 -2.69 0.55 0.82
C SER A 202 -3.70 0.64 -0.32
N VAL A 203 -4.19 -0.51 -0.77
CA VAL A 203 -5.29 -0.58 -1.74
C VAL A 203 -6.46 -1.41 -1.21
N GLN A 204 -7.65 -1.09 -1.71
CA GLN A 204 -8.90 -1.80 -1.46
C GLN A 204 -9.75 -1.80 -2.73
N GLY A 205 -10.71 -2.71 -2.81
CA GLY A 205 -11.52 -2.80 -4.02
C GLY A 205 -12.40 -4.03 -4.16
N ARG A 206 -12.88 -4.21 -5.39
CA ARG A 206 -13.60 -5.39 -5.83
C ARG A 206 -13.19 -5.79 -7.24
N LEU A 207 -13.20 -7.08 -7.48
CA LEU A 207 -12.94 -7.69 -8.78
C LEU A 207 -14.06 -8.66 -9.09
N LYS A 208 -14.86 -8.35 -10.12
CA LYS A 208 -15.86 -9.27 -10.66
C LYS A 208 -15.63 -9.47 -12.14
N VAL A 209 -15.15 -10.66 -12.51
CA VAL A 209 -14.86 -11.00 -13.90
C VAL A 209 -15.52 -12.29 -14.33
N ASP A 210 -15.90 -12.33 -15.60
CA ASP A 210 -16.34 -13.53 -16.29
C ASP A 210 -15.78 -13.50 -17.72
N CYS A 211 -14.65 -14.18 -17.92
CA CYS A 211 -13.83 -14.09 -19.13
C CYS A 211 -13.64 -15.48 -19.75
N PRO A 212 -13.87 -15.68 -21.07
CA PRO A 212 -13.28 -16.80 -21.78
C PRO A 212 -11.76 -16.76 -21.70
N THR A 213 -11.11 -17.92 -21.63
CA THR A 213 -9.65 -18.03 -21.66
C THR A 213 -9.16 -18.62 -23.00
N PRO A 214 -7.97 -18.23 -23.50
CA PRO A 214 -7.35 -18.87 -24.64
C PRO A 214 -7.21 -20.37 -24.39
N GLY A 215 -7.74 -21.19 -25.30
CA GLY A 215 -7.82 -22.65 -25.11
C GLY A 215 -9.20 -23.15 -24.67
N GLY A 216 -10.24 -22.30 -24.71
CA GLY A 216 -11.64 -22.72 -24.57
C GLY A 216 -12.11 -22.91 -23.12
N GLY A 217 -11.39 -22.35 -22.16
CA GLY A 217 -11.82 -22.31 -20.76
C GLY A 217 -12.60 -21.05 -20.42
N ARG A 218 -12.97 -20.93 -19.14
CA ARG A 218 -13.67 -19.77 -18.58
C ARG A 218 -13.15 -19.47 -17.19
N LEU A 219 -12.75 -18.22 -16.97
CA LEU A 219 -12.34 -17.68 -15.68
C LEU A 219 -13.47 -16.85 -15.09
N GLN A 220 -13.83 -17.15 -13.85
CA GLN A 220 -14.80 -16.40 -13.06
C GLN A 220 -14.15 -15.97 -11.75
N ALA A 221 -14.30 -14.70 -11.39
CA ALA A 221 -13.88 -14.19 -10.09
C ALA A 221 -14.97 -13.29 -9.52
N ASP A 222 -15.16 -13.37 -8.21
CA ASP A 222 -15.92 -12.40 -7.42
C ASP A 222 -15.14 -12.23 -6.11
N LEU A 223 -14.29 -11.20 -6.07
CA LEU A 223 -13.42 -10.89 -4.94
C LEU A 223 -13.74 -9.50 -4.40
N ALA A 224 -13.73 -9.37 -3.08
CA ALA A 224 -13.65 -8.10 -2.38
C ALA A 224 -12.38 -8.11 -1.53
N PHE A 225 -11.59 -7.05 -1.59
CA PHE A 225 -10.31 -6.99 -0.89
C PHE A 225 -10.11 -5.64 -0.20
N ARG A 226 -9.39 -5.66 0.94
CA ARG A 226 -9.13 -4.49 1.77
C ARG A 226 -7.76 -4.59 2.43
N ALA A 227 -7.16 -3.44 2.71
CA ALA A 227 -5.89 -3.32 3.41
C ALA A 227 -4.78 -4.18 2.77
N CYS A 228 -4.67 -4.18 1.43
CA CYS A 228 -3.54 -4.81 0.76
C CYS A 228 -2.33 -3.89 0.86
N HIS A 229 -1.22 -4.40 1.40
CA HIS A 229 0.04 -3.67 1.63
C HIS A 229 1.24 -4.47 1.10
#